data_AF-A0AAW2ZRJ5-F1
#
_entry.id   AF-A0AAW2ZRJ5-F1
#
_cell.length_a   1.000
_cell.length_b   1.000
_cell.length_c   1.000
_cell.angle_alpha   90.00
_cell.angle_beta   90.00
_cell.angle_gamma   90.00
#
_symmetry.space_group_name_H-M   'P 1'
#
loop_
_entity.id
_entity.type
_entity.pdbx_description
1 polymer ?
#
loop_
_entity_poly.entity_id
_entity_poly.type
_entity_poly.pdbx_seq_one_letter_code
_entity_poly.pdbx_strand_id
1 'polypeptide(L)'
;MFDPKKTISDKSDTMSVEEAFVRWMVVTNQPFTMVEEETFRTFIKKIKTNDFNINSASVSKDLISSYYRQNKEAIKQQLKSASTIAVSLDAWTSPNKIAFLAIIGHYITTE
;
A
#
# COMPACT_ATOMS: atom_id res chain seq x y z
N MET A 1 11.43 19.65 -53.87
CA MET A 1 10.03 19.29 -53.58
C MET A 1 10.08 18.16 -52.57
N PHE A 2 9.90 18.48 -51.30
CA PHE A 2 9.97 17.51 -50.19
C PHE A 2 8.64 16.78 -50.11
N ASP A 3 8.67 15.46 -50.07
CA ASP A 3 7.50 14.59 -50.02
C ASP A 3 7.16 14.30 -48.54
N PRO A 4 6.12 14.92 -47.93
CA PRO A 4 5.95 14.92 -46.49
C PRO A 4 4.91 13.88 -46.06
N LYS A 5 5.06 12.61 -46.47
CA LYS A 5 4.24 11.49 -45.97
C LYS A 5 5.00 10.15 -45.96
N LYS A 6 6.06 10.10 -45.15
CA LYS A 6 6.39 8.86 -44.42
C LYS A 6 6.34 9.19 -42.94
N THR A 7 5.13 9.22 -42.40
CA THR A 7 4.89 9.09 -40.97
C THR A 7 5.60 7.80 -40.56
N ILE A 8 6.71 7.93 -39.84
CA ILE A 8 7.33 6.83 -39.12
C ILE A 8 6.21 6.31 -38.22
N SER A 9 5.71 5.10 -38.50
CA SER A 9 4.71 4.47 -37.66
C SER A 9 5.31 4.35 -36.27
N ASP A 10 4.78 5.12 -35.33
CA ASP A 10 5.05 4.95 -33.92
C ASP A 10 4.74 3.50 -33.57
N LYS A 11 5.77 2.70 -33.25
CA LYS A 11 5.62 1.35 -32.72
C LYS A 11 5.16 1.51 -31.27
N SER A 12 3.88 1.84 -31.08
CA SER A 12 3.33 2.06 -29.74
C SER A 12 3.20 0.73 -29.00
N ASP A 13 4.17 0.49 -28.11
CA ASP A 13 4.07 -0.21 -26.83
C ASP A 13 3.17 -1.47 -26.79
N THR A 14 3.76 -2.62 -27.09
CA THR A 14 3.12 -3.94 -26.97
C THR A 14 3.69 -4.71 -25.78
N MET A 15 3.84 -4.05 -24.63
CA MET A 15 4.31 -4.71 -23.41
C MET A 15 3.18 -5.55 -22.81
N SER A 16 3.43 -6.84 -22.55
CA SER A 16 2.46 -7.72 -21.87
C SER A 16 2.27 -7.31 -20.41
N VAL A 17 1.20 -7.79 -19.77
CA VAL A 17 0.96 -7.54 -18.34
C VAL A 17 2.08 -8.12 -17.48
N GLU A 18 2.57 -9.31 -17.85
CA GLU A 18 3.69 -9.99 -17.19
C GLU A 18 4.99 -9.19 -17.33
N GLU A 19 5.28 -8.66 -18.52
CA GLU A 19 6.45 -7.83 -18.76
C GLU A 19 6.39 -6.52 -17.95
N ALA A 20 5.23 -5.86 -17.92
CA ALA A 20 5.02 -4.64 -17.14
C ALA A 20 5.17 -4.92 -15.63
N PHE A 21 4.66 -6.05 -15.15
CA PHE A 21 4.78 -6.48 -13.77
C PHE A 21 6.24 -6.76 -13.38
N VAL A 22 6.97 -7.55 -14.19
CA VAL A 22 8.39 -7.84 -13.95
C VAL A 22 9.22 -6.56 -13.95
N ARG A 23 8.99 -5.66 -14.91
CA ARG A 23 9.66 -4.36 -14.97
C ARG A 23 9.40 -3.54 -13.71
N TRP A 24 8.14 -3.46 -13.25
CA TRP A 24 7.79 -2.75 -12.02
C TRP A 24 8.50 -3.34 -10.79
N MET A 25 8.50 -4.67 -10.63
CA MET A 25 9.18 -5.30 -9.49
C MET A 25 10.67 -4.99 -9.47
N VAL A 26 11.35 -5.10 -10.61
CA VAL A 26 12.80 -4.86 -10.70
C VAL A 26 13.13 -3.39 -10.46
N VAL A 27 12.44 -2.46 -11.12
CA VAL A 27 12.71 -1.02 -11.00
C VAL A 27 12.43 -0.49 -9.59
N THR A 28 11.42 -1.04 -8.91
CA THR A 28 11.04 -0.58 -7.56
C THR A 28 11.54 -1.49 -6.44
N ASN A 29 12.35 -2.49 -6.76
CA ASN A 29 12.95 -3.45 -5.82
C ASN A 29 11.91 -4.12 -4.90
N GLN A 30 10.82 -4.62 -5.48
CA GLN A 30 9.77 -5.29 -4.72
C GLN A 30 10.21 -6.68 -4.28
N PRO A 31 9.73 -7.17 -3.12
CA PRO A 31 9.94 -8.55 -2.72
C PRO A 31 9.19 -9.51 -3.65
N PHE A 32 9.81 -10.65 -3.97
CA PHE A 32 9.16 -11.68 -4.81
C PHE A 32 7.89 -12.25 -4.17
N THR A 33 7.82 -12.28 -2.84
CA THR A 33 6.65 -12.72 -2.07
C THR A 33 5.44 -11.81 -2.22
N MET A 34 5.58 -10.63 -2.84
CA MET A 34 4.45 -9.69 -3.04
C MET A 34 3.28 -10.33 -3.80
N VAL A 35 3.55 -11.27 -4.72
CA VAL A 35 2.50 -11.97 -5.47
C VAL A 35 1.71 -12.96 -4.63
N GLU A 36 2.18 -13.31 -3.44
CA GLU A 36 1.52 -14.23 -2.50
C GLU A 36 0.57 -13.47 -1.57
N GLU A 37 0.82 -12.18 -1.34
CA GLU A 37 0.01 -11.33 -0.48
C GLU A 37 -1.43 -11.18 -0.99
N GLU A 38 -2.40 -11.66 -0.20
CA GLU A 38 -3.82 -11.63 -0.56
C GLU A 38 -4.35 -10.21 -0.75
N THR A 39 -3.84 -9.26 0.02
CA THR A 39 -4.19 -7.85 -0.08
C THR A 39 -3.75 -7.26 -1.42
N PHE A 40 -2.55 -7.62 -1.90
CA PHE A 40 -2.06 -7.24 -3.22
C PHE A 40 -2.90 -7.87 -4.34
N ARG A 41 -3.20 -9.17 -4.27
CA ARG A 41 -4.07 -9.84 -5.25
C ARG A 41 -5.45 -9.20 -5.32
N THR A 42 -6.01 -8.84 -4.18
CA THR A 42 -7.31 -8.16 -4.08
C THR A 42 -7.24 -6.76 -4.71
N PHE A 43 -6.17 -6.02 -4.44
CA PHE A 43 -5.91 -4.72 -5.03
C PHE A 43 -5.83 -4.77 -6.57
N ILE A 44 -5.04 -5.70 -7.13
CA ILE A 44 -4.93 -5.89 -8.58
C ILE A 44 -6.28 -6.27 -9.21
N LYS A 45 -7.05 -7.16 -8.58
CA LYS A 45 -8.41 -7.50 -9.04
C LYS A 45 -9.33 -6.27 -9.07
N LYS A 46 -9.23 -5.40 -8.06
CA LYS A 46 -10.02 -4.15 -8.01
C LYS A 46 -9.60 -3.15 -9.08
N ILE A 47 -8.31 -3.01 -9.36
CA ILE A 47 -7.84 -2.15 -10.47
C ILE A 47 -8.35 -2.67 -11.81
N LYS A 48 -8.39 -3.99 -12.02
CA LYS A 48 -8.89 -4.55 -13.29
C LYS A 48 -10.35 -4.15 -13.59
N THR A 49 -11.15 -3.89 -12.55
CA THR A 49 -12.58 -3.57 -12.68
C THR A 49 -12.92 -2.12 -12.41
N ASN A 50 -11.97 -1.28 -12.00
CA ASN A 50 -12.22 0.12 -11.61
C ASN A 50 -11.06 1.02 -12.03
N ASP A 51 -11.34 2.29 -12.22
CA ASP A 51 -10.30 3.29 -12.44
C ASP A 51 -9.42 3.43 -11.19
N PHE A 52 -8.11 3.48 -11.41
CA PHE A 52 -7.12 3.69 -10.36
C PHE A 52 -6.37 5.00 -10.61
N ASN A 53 -6.61 6.00 -9.77
CA ASN A 53 -6.04 7.34 -9.93
C ASN A 53 -5.35 7.84 -8.65
N ILE A 54 -4.36 7.09 -8.18
CA ILE A 54 -3.41 7.55 -7.16
C ILE A 54 -2.10 7.87 -7.88
N ASN A 55 -1.95 9.12 -8.29
CA ASN A 55 -0.88 9.57 -9.19
C ASN A 55 0.19 10.43 -8.49
N SER A 56 0.10 10.64 -7.17
CA SER A 56 1.08 11.39 -6.42
C SER A 56 1.26 10.88 -4.99
N ALA A 57 2.47 11.07 -4.46
CA ALA A 57 2.78 10.73 -3.07
C ALA A 57 1.91 11.50 -2.06
N SER A 58 1.51 12.74 -2.39
CA SER A 58 0.62 13.53 -1.52
C SER A 58 -0.75 12.86 -1.41
N VAL A 59 -1.34 12.47 -2.54
CA VAL A 59 -2.65 11.79 -2.55
C VAL A 59 -2.58 10.48 -1.75
N SER A 60 -1.52 9.68 -1.93
CA SER A 60 -1.32 8.46 -1.14
C SER A 60 -1.23 8.75 0.36
N LYS A 61 -0.45 9.78 0.75
CA LYS A 61 -0.27 10.17 2.15
C LYS A 61 -1.57 10.68 2.78
N ASP A 62 -2.35 11.45 2.03
CA ASP A 62 -3.62 12.00 2.48
C ASP A 62 -4.66 10.90 2.67
N LEU A 63 -4.70 9.93 1.74
CA LEU A 63 -5.55 8.74 1.86
C LEU A 63 -5.17 7.94 3.11
N ILE A 64 -3.90 7.58 3.29
CA ILE A 64 -3.42 6.84 4.47
C ILE A 64 -3.79 7.59 5.76
N SER A 65 -3.58 8.91 5.79
CA SER A 65 -3.92 9.74 6.96
C SER A 65 -5.43 9.77 7.24
N SER A 66 -6.25 9.80 6.19
CA SER A 66 -7.71 9.74 6.32
C SER A 66 -8.18 8.40 6.88
N TYR A 67 -7.70 7.28 6.31
CA TYR A 67 -8.04 5.95 6.80
C TYR A 67 -7.54 5.72 8.23
N TYR A 68 -6.35 6.22 8.57
CA TYR A 68 -5.86 6.17 9.95
C TYR A 68 -6.82 6.86 10.92
N ARG A 69 -7.26 8.09 10.62
CA ARG A 69 -8.20 8.83 11.49
C ARG A 69 -9.50 8.07 11.67
N GLN A 70 -10.07 7.55 10.59
CA GLN A 70 -11.32 6.77 10.64
C GLN A 70 -11.17 5.51 11.49
N ASN A 71 -10.14 4.69 11.24
CA ASN A 71 -9.89 3.48 12.01
C ASN A 71 -9.56 3.77 13.48
N LYS A 72 -8.83 4.86 13.76
CA LYS A 72 -8.55 5.29 15.13
C LYS A 72 -9.83 5.60 15.90
N GLU A 73 -10.76 6.34 15.30
CA GLU A 73 -12.04 6.65 15.95
C GLU A 73 -12.91 5.39 16.13
N ALA A 74 -12.91 4.48 15.15
CA ALA A 74 -13.60 3.19 15.28
C ALA A 74 -13.04 2.35 16.45
N ILE A 75 -11.71 2.21 16.54
CA ILE A 75 -11.06 1.50 17.64
C ILE A 75 -11.34 2.19 18.98
N LYS A 76 -11.28 3.52 19.06
CA LYS A 76 -11.64 4.25 20.27
C LYS A 76 -13.07 3.95 20.72
N GLN A 77 -14.02 3.86 19.79
CA GLN A 77 -15.39 3.50 20.12
C GLN A 77 -15.48 2.07 20.66
N GLN A 78 -14.78 1.12 20.04
CA GLN A 78 -14.70 -0.26 20.52
C GLN A 78 -14.08 -0.35 21.91
N LEU A 79 -13.03 0.43 22.19
CA LEU A 79 -12.38 0.44 23.50
C LEU A 79 -13.27 0.99 24.62
N LYS A 80 -14.34 1.73 24.33
CA LYS A 80 -15.28 2.21 25.37
C LYS A 80 -16.02 1.07 26.07
N SER A 81 -16.19 -0.08 25.41
CA SER A 81 -16.80 -1.27 26.02
C SER A 81 -15.79 -2.18 26.69
N ALA A 82 -14.49 -1.91 26.55
CA ALA A 82 -13.45 -2.71 27.20
C ALA A 82 -13.45 -2.45 28.71
N SER A 83 -13.60 -3.51 29.50
CA SER A 83 -13.51 -3.44 30.97
C SER A 83 -12.06 -3.29 31.45
N THR A 84 -11.09 -3.83 30.70
CA THR A 84 -9.67 -3.79 31.02
C THR A 84 -8.86 -3.79 29.73
N ILE A 85 -7.75 -3.06 29.75
CA ILE A 85 -6.76 -3.01 28.68
C ILE A 85 -5.40 -3.36 29.29
N ALA A 86 -4.78 -4.43 28.83
CA ALA A 86 -3.40 -4.76 29.15
C ALA A 86 -2.46 -4.07 28.15
N VAL A 87 -1.34 -3.52 28.61
CA VAL A 87 -0.37 -2.84 27.76
C VAL A 87 0.95 -3.59 27.78
N SER A 88 1.41 -3.98 26.59
CA SER A 88 2.72 -4.58 26.36
C SER A 88 3.65 -3.55 25.72
N LEU A 89 4.92 -3.56 26.13
CA LEU A 89 5.95 -2.68 25.61
C LEU A 89 7.03 -3.54 24.95
N ASP A 90 7.39 -3.21 23.71
CA ASP A 90 8.51 -3.81 23.00
C ASP A 90 9.48 -2.71 22.59
N ALA A 91 10.70 -2.77 23.09
CA ALA A 91 11.72 -1.73 22.89
C ALA A 91 12.95 -2.34 22.25
N TRP A 92 13.41 -1.74 21.15
CA TRP A 92 14.62 -2.18 20.45
C TRP A 92 15.39 -0.99 19.91
N THR A 93 16.69 -1.18 19.72
CA THR A 93 17.52 -0.24 18.95
C THR A 93 17.81 -0.86 17.60
N SER A 94 17.46 -0.16 16.53
CA SER A 94 17.73 -0.62 15.18
C SER A 94 19.24 -0.64 14.87
N PRO A 95 19.68 -1.37 13.82
CA PRO A 95 21.07 -1.38 13.39
C PRO A 95 21.64 0.01 13.04
N ASN A 96 20.77 0.96 12.64
CA ASN A 96 21.16 2.35 12.40
C ASN A 96 21.11 3.24 13.67
N LYS A 97 21.14 2.63 14.86
CA LYS A 97 21.22 3.27 16.18
C LYS A 97 20.02 4.16 16.54
N ILE A 98 18.84 3.85 15.99
CA ILE A 98 17.60 4.54 16.33
C ILE A 98 16.86 3.69 17.35
N ALA A 99 16.51 4.28 18.50
CA ALA A 99 15.71 3.61 19.51
C ALA A 99 14.21 3.67 19.15
N PHE A 100 13.54 2.54 19.26
CA PHE A 100 12.10 2.38 19.03
C PHE A 100 11.43 1.81 20.28
N LEU A 101 10.19 2.23 20.51
CA LEU A 101 9.30 1.68 21.53
C LEU A 101 7.93 1.45 20.89
N ALA A 102 7.56 0.19 20.69
CA ALA A 102 6.21 -0.20 20.38
C ALA A 102 5.38 -0.32 21.66
N ILE A 103 4.18 0.26 21.63
CA ILE A 103 3.18 0.17 22.68
C ILE A 103 1.98 -0.56 22.11
N ILE A 104 1.64 -1.71 22.68
CA ILE A 104 0.58 -2.58 22.20
C ILE A 104 -0.49 -2.70 23.28
N GLY A 105 -1.73 -2.33 22.96
CA GLY A 105 -2.89 -2.50 23.83
C GLY A 105 -3.65 -3.76 23.48
N HIS A 106 -3.84 -4.65 24.46
CA HIS A 106 -4.66 -5.85 24.36
C HIS A 106 -5.92 -5.65 25.18
N TYR A 107 -7.08 -5.88 24.59
CA TYR A 107 -8.37 -5.76 25.25
C TYR A 107 -9.28 -6.90 24.83
N ILE A 108 -10.26 -7.20 25.68
CA ILE A 108 -11.31 -8.17 25.40
C ILE A 108 -12.62 -7.40 25.35
N THR A 109 -13.40 -7.63 24.31
CA THR A 109 -14.79 -7.17 24.24
C THR A 109 -15.70 -8.35 24.52
N THR A 110 -16.74 -8.12 25.31
CA THR A 110 -17.92 -9.00 25.28
C THR A 110 -18.58 -8.78 23.93
N GLU A 111 -18.50 -9.75 23.03
CA GLU A 111 -19.45 -9.83 21.90
C GLU A 111 -20.89 -9.89 22.43
#